data_AF-A0AAW9IDI6-F1
#
_entry.id   AF-A0AAW9IDI6-F1
#
_cell.length_a   1.000
_cell.length_b   1.000
_cell.length_c   1.000
_cell.angle_alpha   90.00
_cell.angle_beta   90.00
_cell.angle_gamma   90.00
#
_symmetry.space_group_name_H-M   'P 1'
#
loop_
_entity.id
_entity.type
_entity.pdbx_description
1 polymer ?
#
loop_
_entity_poly.entity_id
_entity_poly.type
_entity_poly.pdbx_seq_one_letter_code
_entity_poly.pdbx_strand_id
1 'polypeptide(L)'
;DIGKRIGKEKLNEYIKKMGFGKVSGVDLPGEAKGITKKTEDITEADLATISFGQSNTVNAVQYMTAFISIVNGGKLIQPHIMKEVIHKDEYNNIVTDKTFESNIVDILSQENTAILRDYLERTVAQGGSSKSYVEGYHIAAKTGT
;
A
#
# COMPACT_ATOMS: atom_id res chain seq x y z
N ASP A 1 -3.75 14.83 17.51
CA ASP A 1 -3.40 14.05 18.72
C ASP A 1 -2.78 12.68 18.47
N ILE A 2 -3.37 11.79 17.65
CA ILE A 2 -2.81 10.43 17.44
C ILE A 2 -1.42 10.47 16.80
N GLY A 3 -1.22 11.24 15.71
CA GLY A 3 0.09 11.36 15.06
C GLY A 3 1.20 11.85 16.00
N LYS A 4 0.87 12.82 16.87
CA LYS A 4 1.78 13.33 17.90
C LYS A 4 2.16 12.25 18.93
N ARG A 5 1.20 11.41 19.35
CA ARG A 5 1.45 10.28 20.27
C ARG A 5 2.32 9.19 19.66
N ILE A 6 2.21 8.96 18.34
CA ILE A 6 3.05 8.01 17.60
C ILE A 6 4.50 8.52 17.51
N GLY A 7 4.67 9.83 17.28
CA GLY A 7 5.98 10.45 17.11
C GLY A 7 6.58 10.23 15.71
N LYS A 8 7.57 11.05 15.35
CA LYS A 8 8.15 11.07 13.99
C LYS A 8 8.92 9.80 13.64
N GLU A 9 9.57 9.18 14.62
CA GLU A 9 10.37 7.97 14.45
C GLU A 9 9.47 6.80 14.04
N LYS A 10 8.42 6.55 14.83
CA LYS A 10 7.51 5.43 14.59
C LYS A 10 6.64 5.66 13.35
N LEU A 11 6.20 6.90 13.12
CA LEU A 11 5.45 7.24 11.93
C LEU A 11 6.28 6.98 10.66
N ASN A 12 7.54 7.45 10.63
CA ASN A 12 8.39 7.26 9.47
C ASN A 12 8.88 5.80 9.31
N GLU A 13 8.98 5.03 10.39
CA GLU A 13 9.19 3.58 10.34
C GLU A 13 8.07 2.90 9.54
N TYR A 14 6.81 3.20 9.85
CA TYR A 14 5.66 2.62 9.15
C TYR A 14 5.53 3.12 7.71
N ILE A 15 5.79 4.40 7.43
CA ILE A 15 5.86 4.94 6.05
C ILE A 15 6.83 4.10 5.21
N LYS A 16 8.02 3.82 5.74
CA LYS A 16 9.02 2.99 5.06
C LYS A 16 8.63 1.53 4.96
N LYS A 17 8.01 0.94 6.00
CA LYS A 17 7.49 -0.44 5.98
C LYS A 17 6.40 -0.62 4.92
N MET A 18 5.57 0.39 4.70
CA MET A 18 4.56 0.42 3.64
C MET A 18 5.15 0.58 2.23
N GLY A 19 6.47 0.70 2.10
CA GLY A 19 7.15 0.81 0.81
C GLY A 19 7.23 2.23 0.23
N PHE A 20 6.76 3.26 0.94
CA PHE A 20 6.80 4.63 0.45
C PHE A 20 8.24 5.18 0.39
N GLY A 21 8.49 6.04 -0.61
CA GLY A 21 9.82 6.61 -0.87
C GLY A 21 10.78 5.69 -1.64
N LYS A 22 10.32 4.49 -2.05
CA LYS A 22 11.06 3.51 -2.85
C LYS A 22 10.19 3.00 -3.99
N VAL A 23 10.79 2.68 -5.13
CA VAL A 23 10.06 1.96 -6.20
C VAL A 23 9.47 0.67 -5.64
N SER A 24 8.23 0.34 -6.01
CA SER A 24 7.56 -0.89 -5.60
C SER A 24 8.19 -2.13 -6.23
N GLY A 25 8.94 -1.95 -7.33
CA GLY A 25 9.50 -3.04 -8.10
C GLY A 25 8.51 -3.63 -9.09
N VAL A 26 7.44 -2.89 -9.42
CA VAL A 26 6.57 -3.24 -10.54
C VAL A 26 7.40 -3.27 -11.82
N ASP A 27 7.10 -4.23 -12.67
CA ASP A 27 7.74 -4.53 -13.94
C ASP A 27 7.37 -3.54 -15.06
N LEU A 28 7.13 -2.28 -14.69
CA LEU A 28 6.89 -1.18 -15.61
C LEU A 28 8.10 -0.22 -15.63
N PRO A 29 8.53 0.25 -16.81
CA PRO A 29 9.60 1.23 -16.90
C PRO A 29 9.16 2.58 -16.31
N GLY A 30 10.11 3.31 -15.72
CA GLY A 30 9.89 4.69 -15.29
C GLY A 30 9.12 4.87 -13.98
N GLU A 31 9.04 3.85 -13.12
CA GLU A 31 8.38 3.97 -11.82
C GLU A 31 9.00 5.09 -10.96
N ALA A 32 8.18 6.07 -10.56
CA ALA A 32 8.60 7.12 -9.64
C ALA A 32 8.60 6.62 -8.18
N LYS A 33 9.65 6.91 -7.41
CA LYS A 33 9.76 6.49 -6.01
C LYS A 33 8.91 7.30 -5.01
N GLY A 34 8.32 8.42 -5.43
CA GLY A 34 7.67 9.38 -4.53
C GLY A 34 8.65 10.22 -3.70
N ILE A 35 8.13 10.98 -2.73
CA ILE A 35 8.92 11.85 -1.85
C ILE A 35 8.46 11.62 -0.41
N THR A 36 9.41 11.27 0.46
CA THR A 36 9.21 11.12 1.90
C THR A 36 10.33 11.86 2.65
N LYS A 37 10.00 12.59 3.71
CA LYS A 37 11.02 13.28 4.53
C LYS A 37 11.86 12.29 5.34
N LYS A 38 13.15 12.61 5.52
CA LYS A 38 13.99 11.90 6.49
C LYS A 38 13.51 12.23 7.90
N THR A 39 13.62 11.28 8.82
CA THR A 39 13.12 11.43 10.20
C THR A 39 13.75 12.63 10.92
N GLU A 40 15.03 12.90 10.67
CA GLU A 40 15.76 14.03 11.25
C GLU A 40 15.21 15.39 10.80
N ASP A 41 14.68 15.47 9.58
CA ASP A 41 14.15 16.69 8.96
C ASP A 41 12.66 16.92 9.25
N ILE A 42 11.99 16.02 9.98
CA ILE A 42 10.57 16.15 10.32
C ILE A 42 10.41 17.13 11.49
N THR A 43 9.80 18.28 11.20
CA THR A 43 9.35 19.26 12.19
C THR A 43 8.03 18.83 12.84
N GLU A 44 7.61 19.50 13.92
CA GLU A 44 6.27 19.27 14.53
C GLU A 44 5.12 19.57 13.54
N ALA A 45 5.27 20.60 12.70
CA ALA A 45 4.30 20.93 11.67
C ALA A 45 4.24 19.83 10.60
N ASP A 46 5.39 19.31 10.18
CA ASP A 46 5.45 18.17 9.26
C ASP A 46 4.85 16.90 9.87
N LEU A 47 5.13 16.62 11.14
CA LEU A 47 4.57 15.47 11.84
C LEU A 47 3.03 15.55 11.84
N ALA A 48 2.48 16.73 12.07
CA ALA A 48 1.05 16.95 11.98
C ALA A 48 0.53 16.65 10.56
N THR A 49 1.12 17.26 9.52
CA THR A 49 0.62 17.14 8.15
C THR A 49 0.82 15.75 7.54
N ILE A 50 1.97 15.11 7.80
CA ILE A 50 2.25 13.74 7.36
C ILE A 50 1.24 12.76 7.93
N SER A 51 0.79 12.96 9.17
CA SER A 51 -0.14 12.04 9.85
C SER A 51 -1.50 11.90 9.17
N PHE A 52 -1.88 12.86 8.30
CA PHE A 52 -3.10 12.82 7.51
C PHE A 52 -2.86 12.89 5.99
N GLY A 53 -1.63 12.58 5.55
CA GLY A 53 -1.32 12.36 4.13
C GLY A 53 -0.85 13.59 3.35
N GLN A 54 -0.49 14.69 4.03
CA GLN A 54 0.13 15.87 3.41
C GLN A 54 1.66 15.82 3.59
N SER A 55 2.40 16.60 2.79
CA SER A 55 3.89 16.67 2.79
C SER A 55 4.67 15.46 2.27
N ASN A 56 4.02 14.32 2.00
CA ASN A 56 4.60 13.18 1.30
C ASN A 56 3.92 12.99 -0.05
N THR A 57 4.66 12.47 -1.04
CA THR A 57 4.09 12.06 -2.33
C THR A 57 4.36 10.58 -2.57
N VAL A 58 3.36 9.89 -3.12
CA VAL A 58 3.42 8.47 -3.48
C VAL A 58 2.83 8.29 -4.87
N ASN A 59 3.26 7.27 -5.59
CA ASN A 59 2.61 6.84 -6.81
C ASN A 59 1.40 5.92 -6.50
N ALA A 60 0.53 5.69 -7.49
CA ALA A 60 -0.68 4.90 -7.30
C ALA A 60 -0.38 3.42 -6.96
N VAL A 61 0.65 2.83 -7.55
CA VAL A 61 1.06 1.44 -7.30
C VAL A 61 1.52 1.26 -5.86
N GLN A 62 2.39 2.14 -5.36
CA GLN A 62 2.82 2.16 -3.96
C GLN A 62 1.63 2.25 -3.01
N TYR A 63 0.71 3.18 -3.27
CA TYR A 63 -0.47 3.38 -2.43
C TYR A 63 -1.36 2.13 -2.39
N MET A 64 -1.64 1.53 -3.56
CA MET A 64 -2.43 0.31 -3.65
C MET A 64 -1.74 -0.86 -2.93
N THR A 65 -0.44 -1.06 -3.12
CA THR A 65 0.30 -2.13 -2.46
C THR A 65 0.26 -1.99 -0.93
N ALA A 66 0.47 -0.77 -0.43
CA ALA A 66 0.35 -0.50 1.01
C ALA A 66 -1.07 -0.74 1.52
N PHE A 67 -2.10 -0.27 0.81
CA PHE A 67 -3.50 -0.47 1.21
C PHE A 67 -3.89 -1.96 1.20
N ILE A 68 -3.50 -2.71 0.16
CA ILE A 68 -3.74 -4.15 0.05
C ILE A 68 -3.10 -4.92 1.21
N SER A 69 -1.93 -4.48 1.71
CA SER A 69 -1.31 -5.11 2.89
C SER A 69 -2.21 -5.07 4.13
N ILE A 70 -3.06 -4.06 4.27
CA ILE A 70 -4.05 -3.99 5.37
C ILE A 70 -5.17 -5.02 5.13
N VAL A 71 -5.55 -5.21 3.88
CA VAL A 71 -6.63 -6.14 3.50
C VAL A 71 -6.18 -7.60 3.65
N ASN A 72 -4.97 -7.93 3.20
CA ASN A 72 -4.49 -9.32 3.08
C ASN A 72 -3.80 -9.88 4.35
N GLY A 73 -4.02 -9.25 5.51
CA GLY A 73 -3.49 -9.74 6.79
C GLY A 73 -2.10 -9.23 7.17
N GLY A 74 -1.55 -8.25 6.45
CA GLY A 74 -0.31 -7.56 6.80
C GLY A 74 0.84 -7.80 5.84
N LYS A 75 0.58 -8.35 4.66
CA LYS A 75 1.59 -8.76 3.69
C LYS A 75 1.78 -7.70 2.62
N LEU A 76 2.96 -7.09 2.56
CA LEU A 76 3.37 -6.25 1.45
C LEU A 76 3.81 -7.15 0.30
N ILE A 77 3.04 -7.14 -0.79
CA ILE A 77 3.28 -8.00 -1.96
C ILE A 77 3.88 -7.13 -3.06
N GLN A 78 5.03 -7.50 -3.60
CA GLN A 78 5.59 -6.85 -4.79
C GLN A 78 4.62 -7.03 -5.97
N PRO A 79 4.07 -5.94 -6.54
CA PRO A 79 3.11 -6.04 -7.62
C PRO A 79 3.80 -6.40 -8.94
N HIS A 80 3.10 -7.17 -9.78
CA HIS A 80 3.48 -7.45 -11.15
C HIS A 80 2.30 -7.25 -12.10
N ILE A 81 2.56 -6.71 -13.28
CA ILE A 81 1.64 -6.65 -14.41
C ILE A 81 1.81 -7.89 -15.28
N MET A 82 3.05 -8.31 -15.55
CA MET A 82 3.37 -9.54 -16.26
C MET A 82 3.17 -10.75 -15.35
N LYS A 83 2.55 -11.80 -15.90
CA LYS A 83 2.47 -13.11 -15.24
C LYS A 83 3.61 -14.02 -15.68
N GLU A 84 3.79 -14.13 -16.99
CA GLU A 84 4.78 -15.01 -17.60
C GLU A 84 5.16 -14.50 -19.01
N VAL A 85 6.35 -14.90 -19.47
CA VAL A 85 6.77 -14.82 -20.89
C VAL A 85 6.79 -16.24 -21.42
N ILE A 86 6.10 -16.47 -22.54
CA ILE A 86 5.99 -17.78 -23.19
C ILE A 86 6.36 -17.66 -24.67
N HIS A 87 6.92 -18.73 -25.22
CA HIS A 87 7.11 -18.90 -26.66
C HIS A 87 6.67 -20.30 -27.11
N LYS A 88 6.68 -20.51 -28.43
CA LYS A 88 6.49 -21.82 -29.05
C LYS A 88 7.80 -22.36 -29.58
N ASP A 89 8.13 -23.59 -29.23
CA ASP A 89 9.32 -24.26 -29.75
C ASP A 89 9.13 -24.74 -31.21
N GLU A 90 10.16 -25.40 -31.77
CA GLU A 90 10.16 -25.96 -33.12
C GLU A 90 9.11 -27.07 -33.35
N TYR A 91 8.58 -27.66 -32.27
CA TYR A 91 7.51 -28.67 -32.30
C TYR A 91 6.14 -28.08 -31.94
N ASN A 92 6.02 -26.75 -31.87
CA ASN A 92 4.80 -26.01 -31.55
C ASN A 92 4.28 -26.25 -30.11
N ASN A 93 5.14 -26.69 -29.18
CA ASN A 93 4.84 -26.75 -27.74
C ASN A 93 4.97 -25.37 -27.09
N ILE A 94 4.14 -25.07 -26.09
CA ILE A 94 4.27 -23.85 -25.28
C ILE A 94 5.37 -24.05 -24.23
N VAL A 95 6.35 -23.15 -24.21
CA VAL A 95 7.44 -23.12 -23.23
C VAL A 95 7.39 -21.80 -22.46
N THR A 96 7.47 -21.88 -21.13
CA THR A 96 7.56 -20.70 -20.26
C THR A 96 9.02 -20.30 -20.06
N ASP A 97 9.38 -19.12 -20.58
CA ASP A 97 10.72 -18.56 -20.47
C ASP A 97 10.98 -17.91 -19.11
N LYS A 98 9.93 -17.28 -18.57
CA LYS A 98 10.01 -16.53 -17.33
C LYS A 98 8.66 -16.45 -16.65
N THR A 99 8.64 -16.70 -15.35
CA THR A 99 7.50 -16.41 -14.47
C THR A 99 7.86 -15.21 -13.59
N PHE A 100 6.90 -14.33 -13.33
CA PHE A 100 7.07 -13.19 -12.44
C PHE A 100 6.45 -13.52 -11.09
N GLU A 101 7.30 -13.87 -10.13
CA GLU A 101 6.88 -14.20 -8.77
C GLU A 101 7.01 -12.98 -7.85
N SER A 102 5.96 -12.71 -7.08
CA SER A 102 5.97 -11.62 -6.12
C SER A 102 6.84 -11.95 -4.90
N ASN A 103 7.75 -11.04 -4.56
CA ASN A 103 8.32 -11.01 -3.22
C ASN A 103 7.24 -10.60 -2.19
N ILE A 104 7.22 -11.25 -1.03
CA ILE A 104 6.22 -11.03 0.02
C ILE A 104 6.94 -10.74 1.33
N VAL A 105 6.56 -9.64 1.98
CA VAL A 105 7.12 -9.23 3.28
C VAL A 105 5.99 -8.98 4.27
N ASP A 106 6.04 -9.62 5.44
CA ASP A 106 5.11 -9.34 6.54
C ASP A 106 5.48 -8.01 7.21
N ILE A 107 4.58 -7.04 7.18
CA ILE A 107 4.80 -5.68 7.71
C ILE A 107 3.83 -5.28 8.84
N LEU A 108 2.71 -5.99 8.98
CA LEU A 108 1.72 -5.81 10.04
C LEU A 108 1.23 -7.18 10.55
N SER A 109 0.67 -7.22 11.76
CA SER A 109 0.04 -8.44 12.27
C SER A 109 -1.38 -8.62 11.73
N GLN A 110 -1.79 -9.88 11.60
CA GLN A 110 -3.15 -10.23 11.19
C GLN A 110 -4.22 -9.66 12.13
N GLU A 111 -3.93 -9.61 13.44
CA GLU A 111 -4.80 -9.01 14.46
C GLU A 111 -5.00 -7.51 14.24
N ASN A 112 -3.91 -6.75 14.11
CA ASN A 112 -4.00 -5.30 13.88
C ASN A 112 -4.67 -4.97 12.56
N THR A 113 -4.40 -5.76 11.50
CA THR A 113 -5.07 -5.56 10.22
C THR A 113 -6.55 -5.90 10.25
N ALA A 114 -6.98 -6.86 11.07
CA ALA A 114 -8.41 -7.13 11.28
C ALA A 114 -9.14 -5.93 11.90
N ILE A 115 -8.53 -5.31 12.91
CA ILE A 115 -9.04 -4.07 13.52
C ILE A 115 -9.11 -2.94 12.50
N LEU A 116 -8.07 -2.76 11.68
CA LEU A 116 -8.05 -1.73 10.65
C LEU A 116 -9.13 -1.96 9.57
N ARG A 117 -9.39 -3.21 9.17
CA ARG A 117 -10.46 -3.53 8.21
C ARG A 117 -11.84 -3.14 8.74
N ASP A 118 -12.14 -3.46 10.01
CA ASP A 118 -13.38 -3.03 10.67
C ASP A 118 -13.51 -1.49 10.68
N TYR A 119 -12.43 -0.78 11.01
CA TYR A 119 -12.45 0.69 10.99
C TYR A 119 -12.71 1.26 9.59
N LEU A 120 -12.11 0.67 8.55
CA LEU A 120 -12.33 1.09 7.16
C LEU A 120 -13.75 0.79 6.67
N GLU A 121 -14.34 -0.32 7.09
CA GLU A 121 -15.73 -0.67 6.79
C GLU A 121 -16.72 0.33 7.41
N ARG A 122 -16.47 0.75 8.66
CA ARG A 122 -17.28 1.78 9.32
C ARG A 122 -17.27 3.11 8.58
N THR A 123 -16.21 3.44 7.82
CA THR A 123 -16.21 4.67 7.01
C THR A 123 -17.21 4.64 5.86
N VAL A 124 -17.58 3.45 5.38
CA VAL A 124 -18.59 3.24 4.33
C VAL A 124 -19.97 3.19 4.97
N ALA A 125 -20.13 2.44 6.05
CA ALA A 125 -21.42 2.29 6.72
C ALA A 125 -21.90 3.57 7.43
N GLN A 126 -20.98 4.36 7.99
CA GLN A 126 -21.29 5.48 8.90
C GLN A 126 -20.54 6.78 8.57
N GLY A 127 -19.66 6.77 7.56
CA GLY A 127 -18.77 7.89 7.26
C GLY A 127 -18.98 8.51 5.88
N GLY A 128 -17.99 9.29 5.44
CA GLY A 128 -18.02 10.04 4.17
C GLY A 128 -17.95 9.19 2.89
N SER A 129 -17.91 7.86 3.00
CA SER A 129 -17.80 6.92 1.87
C SER A 129 -19.12 6.20 1.58
N SER A 130 -20.26 6.69 2.05
CA SER A 130 -21.57 6.01 1.94
C SER A 130 -21.99 5.69 0.50
N LYS A 131 -21.50 6.45 -0.49
CA LYS A 131 -21.73 6.18 -1.92
C LYS A 131 -21.09 4.87 -2.42
N SER A 132 -20.13 4.32 -1.68
CA SER A 132 -19.47 3.05 -2.00
C SER A 132 -20.19 1.85 -1.38
N TYR A 133 -21.29 2.06 -0.65
CA TYR A 133 -22.06 0.96 -0.06
C TYR A 133 -22.76 0.13 -1.15
N VAL A 134 -22.73 -1.19 -0.99
CA VAL A 134 -23.46 -2.15 -1.82
C VAL A 134 -24.14 -3.13 -0.89
N GLU A 135 -25.45 -3.28 -1.03
CA GLU A 135 -26.26 -4.19 -0.22
C GLU A 135 -25.76 -5.64 -0.35
N GLY A 136 -25.63 -6.33 0.77
CA GLY A 136 -25.15 -7.72 0.82
C GLY A 136 -23.62 -7.88 0.84
N TYR A 137 -22.84 -6.78 0.78
CA TYR A 137 -21.38 -6.84 0.79
C TYR A 137 -20.76 -6.04 1.94
N HIS A 138 -19.71 -6.59 2.54
CA HIS A 138 -18.82 -5.86 3.44
C HIS A 138 -17.84 -5.04 2.60
N ILE A 139 -17.95 -3.71 2.64
CA ILE A 139 -17.11 -2.80 1.86
C ILE A 139 -16.34 -1.88 2.80
N ALA A 140 -15.03 -1.91 2.65
CA ALA A 140 -14.09 -1.04 3.36
C ALA A 140 -13.48 -0.04 2.37
N ALA A 141 -13.41 1.25 2.76
CA ALA A 141 -12.85 2.29 1.91
C ALA A 141 -12.12 3.35 2.74
N LYS A 142 -11.32 4.18 2.05
CA LYS A 142 -10.85 5.46 2.60
C LYS A 142 -10.86 6.51 1.50
N THR A 143 -11.46 7.65 1.79
CA THR A 143 -11.41 8.83 0.92
C THR A 143 -10.13 9.64 1.17
N GLY A 144 -9.62 10.27 0.12
CA GLY A 144 -8.54 11.26 0.17
C GLY A 144 -8.85 12.40 -0.80
N THR A 145 -8.34 13.59 -0.53
CA THR A 145 -8.49 14.78 -1.38
C THR A 145 -7.21 15.58 -1.33
#